data_AF-A0A3B8LJ60-F1
#
_entry.id   AF-A0A3B8LJ60-F1
#
_cell.length_a   1.000
_cell.length_b   1.000
_cell.length_c   1.000
_cell.angle_alpha   90.00
_cell.angle_beta   90.00
_cell.angle_gamma   90.00
#
_symmetry.space_group_name_H-M   'P 1'
#
loop_
_entity.id
_entity.type
_entity.pdbx_description
1 polymer ?
#
loop_
_entity_poly.entity_id
_entity_poly.type
_entity_poly.pdbx_seq_one_letter_code
_entity_poly.pdbx_strand_id
1 'polypeptide(L)'
;MKKSLSTRNTILLLLGIAVFVFCGFGCATTSNTKKQHTIQVRQVLKAKDYFPLRVGDKRVYRVRFAQQTKTQKQVVRVIRQKGQRFFDDQKQFYEYDSYGLRSNRRYLLKYPLRVGTRWFSVVGTYASQVERNVIVGVNSRISTPAGVYERCIVVRSQDSQGKRGVLEGMFHFAPGVGLAKVSTVLKTQGRRIPQWTLELVSFEAGKGGGTNSKKVSLAR
;
A
#
# COMPACT_ATOMS: atom_id res chain seq x y z
N MET A 1 11.41 -24.55 -55.80
CA MET A 1 12.72 -25.17 -56.17
C MET A 1 13.69 -24.06 -56.56
N LYS A 2 15.01 -24.31 -56.52
CA LYS A 2 16.11 -23.31 -56.61
C LYS A 2 16.17 -22.42 -55.33
N LYS A 3 17.25 -22.24 -54.55
CA LYS A 3 18.74 -22.30 -54.72
C LYS A 3 19.28 -21.17 -55.62
N SER A 4 20.38 -20.45 -55.34
CA SER A 4 21.42 -20.60 -54.29
C SER A 4 22.39 -19.39 -54.19
N LEU A 5 23.19 -19.33 -53.10
CA LEU A 5 24.57 -18.79 -52.99
C LEU A 5 24.75 -17.24 -53.14
N SER A 6 25.48 -16.55 -52.24
CA SER A 6 26.96 -16.32 -52.17
C SER A 6 27.35 -14.96 -52.81
N THR A 7 28.43 -14.24 -52.48
CA THR A 7 29.72 -14.62 -51.83
C THR A 7 30.25 -13.50 -50.91
N ARG A 8 31.22 -13.84 -50.04
CA ARG A 8 32.08 -12.92 -49.27
C ARG A 8 32.84 -11.93 -50.17
N ASN A 9 33.38 -10.84 -49.59
CA ASN A 9 34.55 -10.16 -50.14
C ASN A 9 35.54 -9.66 -49.08
N THR A 10 36.78 -9.45 -49.52
CA THR A 10 37.99 -9.05 -48.74
C THR A 10 38.84 -8.09 -49.61
N ILE A 11 39.96 -7.48 -49.21
CA ILE A 11 40.85 -7.59 -48.02
C ILE A 11 41.05 -6.17 -47.41
N LEU A 12 41.78 -5.91 -46.32
CA LEU A 12 43.26 -5.76 -46.29
C LEU A 12 43.84 -5.86 -44.85
N LEU A 13 45.16 -5.77 -44.73
CA LEU A 13 46.00 -6.11 -43.55
C LEU A 13 46.87 -4.90 -43.11
N LEU A 14 47.80 -5.15 -42.16
CA LEU A 14 48.96 -4.34 -41.71
C LEU A 14 48.70 -3.43 -40.49
N LEU A 15 49.62 -3.24 -39.54
CA LEU A 15 50.66 -4.11 -38.94
C LEU A 15 51.16 -3.43 -37.64
N GLY A 16 51.64 -4.17 -36.63
CA GLY A 16 52.27 -3.55 -35.44
C GLY A 16 52.52 -4.54 -34.29
N ILE A 17 53.79 -4.75 -33.92
CA ILE A 17 54.22 -5.76 -32.93
C ILE A 17 55.23 -5.15 -31.93
N ALA A 18 54.95 -5.27 -30.63
CA ALA A 18 55.89 -5.17 -29.50
C ALA A 18 55.21 -5.82 -28.27
N VAL A 19 55.75 -6.82 -27.54
CA VAL A 19 56.96 -6.84 -26.68
C VAL A 19 56.72 -6.03 -25.37
N PHE A 20 56.81 -6.57 -24.13
CA PHE A 20 57.27 -7.90 -23.66
C PHE A 20 56.67 -8.31 -22.29
N VAL A 21 56.66 -9.63 -22.01
CA VAL A 21 56.84 -10.36 -20.73
C VAL A 21 56.52 -9.68 -19.38
N PHE A 22 55.67 -10.34 -18.57
CA PHE A 22 56.07 -10.73 -17.19
C PHE A 22 55.42 -12.05 -16.77
N CYS A 23 56.20 -12.96 -16.18
CA CYS A 23 55.70 -14.27 -15.72
C CYS A 23 55.27 -14.21 -14.24
N GLY A 24 54.04 -14.61 -13.96
CA GLY A 24 53.53 -14.73 -12.59
C GLY A 24 52.99 -16.14 -12.31
N PHE A 25 53.73 -16.94 -11.54
CA PHE A 25 53.24 -18.24 -11.02
C PHE A 25 52.24 -18.01 -9.87
N GLY A 26 50.99 -17.67 -10.23
CA GLY A 26 49.87 -17.60 -9.30
C GLY A 26 49.22 -18.96 -9.11
N CYS A 27 49.44 -19.62 -7.97
CA CYS A 27 48.71 -20.84 -7.62
C CYS A 27 47.20 -20.57 -7.62
N ALA A 28 46.46 -21.33 -8.43
CA ALA A 28 45.01 -21.21 -8.53
C ALA A 28 44.30 -21.82 -7.31
N THR A 29 44.32 -21.10 -6.19
CA THR A 29 43.51 -21.44 -5.01
C THR A 29 42.04 -21.32 -5.37
N THR A 30 41.42 -22.45 -5.71
CA THR A 30 40.01 -22.55 -6.09
C THR A 30 39.12 -22.13 -4.92
N SER A 31 38.79 -20.83 -4.84
CA SER A 31 37.95 -20.27 -3.80
C SER A 31 36.54 -20.86 -3.92
N ASN A 32 36.28 -21.89 -3.12
CA ASN A 32 35.02 -22.63 -3.07
C ASN A 32 33.92 -21.70 -2.53
N THR A 33 33.43 -20.86 -3.43
CA THR A 33 32.46 -19.80 -3.18
C THR A 33 31.11 -20.47 -2.99
N LYS A 34 30.90 -21.00 -1.77
CA LYS A 34 29.59 -21.42 -1.29
C LYS A 34 28.61 -20.29 -1.61
N LYS A 35 27.74 -20.52 -2.58
CA LYS A 35 26.58 -19.67 -2.84
C LYS A 35 25.72 -19.73 -1.58
N GLN A 36 25.95 -18.79 -0.66
CA GLN A 36 25.02 -18.52 0.41
C GLN A 36 23.69 -18.19 -0.27
N HIS A 37 22.76 -19.14 -0.22
CA HIS A 37 21.36 -18.84 -0.44
C HIS A 37 20.94 -17.92 0.70
N THR A 38 21.17 -16.62 0.52
CA THR A 38 20.61 -15.57 1.35
C THR A 38 19.11 -15.71 1.25
N ILE A 39 18.52 -16.44 2.21
CA ILE A 39 17.08 -16.61 2.31
C ILE A 39 16.52 -15.21 2.49
N GLN A 40 16.00 -14.64 1.41
CA GLN A 40 15.34 -13.35 1.46
C GLN A 40 14.07 -13.53 2.28
N VAL A 41 14.19 -13.24 3.58
CA VAL A 41 13.10 -13.30 4.55
C VAL A 41 12.01 -12.36 4.05
N ARG A 42 11.00 -12.95 3.39
CA ARG A 42 9.94 -12.23 2.69
C ARG A 42 9.27 -11.27 3.66
N GLN A 43 9.60 -9.98 3.54
CA GLN A 43 9.28 -8.98 4.56
C GLN A 43 7.78 -9.01 4.90
N VAL A 44 7.48 -9.39 6.14
CA VAL A 44 6.10 -9.50 6.63
C VAL A 44 5.58 -8.10 6.90
N LEU A 45 4.94 -7.51 5.88
CA LEU A 45 4.30 -6.19 5.91
C LEU A 45 3.25 -6.12 7.02
N LYS A 46 3.35 -5.11 7.89
CA LYS A 46 2.49 -4.96 9.08
C LYS A 46 1.52 -3.81 8.87
N ALA A 47 0.27 -3.93 9.34
CA ALA A 47 -0.76 -2.90 9.11
C ALA A 47 -0.38 -1.55 9.74
N LYS A 48 0.37 -1.57 10.84
CA LYS A 48 0.93 -0.37 11.50
C LYS A 48 1.97 0.39 10.66
N ASP A 49 2.59 -0.28 9.69
CA ASP A 49 3.54 0.33 8.75
C ASP A 49 2.80 1.16 7.67
N TYR A 50 1.50 0.89 7.49
CA TYR A 50 0.64 1.47 6.44
C TYR A 50 -0.47 2.39 6.94
N PHE A 51 -0.83 2.33 8.22
CA PHE A 51 -1.77 3.24 8.87
C PHE A 51 -1.37 3.32 10.35
N PRO A 52 -0.34 4.11 10.71
CA PRO A 52 -0.01 4.34 12.11
C PRO A 52 -1.18 5.00 12.83
N LEU A 53 -1.26 4.74 14.15
CA LEU A 53 -2.26 5.30 15.05
C LEU A 53 -1.53 6.02 16.18
N ARG A 54 -1.69 7.34 16.23
CA ARG A 54 -1.10 8.24 17.24
C ARG A 54 -2.12 9.30 17.63
N VAL A 55 -2.12 9.73 18.89
CA VAL A 55 -3.02 10.81 19.33
C VAL A 55 -2.53 12.14 18.75
N GLY A 56 -3.42 12.86 18.09
CA GLY A 56 -3.10 14.04 17.29
C GLY A 56 -2.86 13.77 15.80
N ASP A 57 -2.86 12.51 15.32
CA ASP A 57 -2.79 12.22 13.88
C ASP A 57 -3.94 12.95 13.17
N LYS A 58 -3.61 13.86 12.25
CA LYS A 58 -4.56 14.69 11.51
C LYS A 58 -4.38 14.46 10.02
N ARG A 59 -5.46 14.04 9.35
CA ARG A 59 -5.51 13.84 7.89
C ARG A 59 -6.51 14.84 7.32
N VAL A 60 -6.06 15.64 6.37
CA VAL A 60 -6.91 16.58 5.61
C VAL A 60 -7.15 15.98 4.24
N TYR A 61 -8.41 15.89 3.84
CA TYR A 61 -8.83 15.28 2.58
C TYR A 61 -9.61 16.26 1.70
N ARG A 62 -9.44 16.08 0.39
CA ARG A 62 -10.26 16.62 -0.68
C ARG A 62 -11.26 15.54 -1.09
N VAL A 63 -12.56 15.80 -0.95
CA VAL A 63 -13.64 14.86 -1.31
C VAL A 63 -14.47 15.43 -2.45
N ARG A 64 -14.66 14.67 -3.53
CA ARG A 64 -15.46 15.09 -4.69
C ARG A 64 -16.52 14.05 -5.00
N PHE A 65 -17.78 14.46 -5.04
CA PHE A 65 -18.90 13.62 -5.48
C PHE A 65 -19.17 13.88 -6.96
N ALA A 66 -19.47 12.84 -7.73
CA ALA A 66 -19.63 12.95 -9.20
C ALA A 66 -20.82 13.84 -9.62
N GLN A 67 -21.81 14.00 -8.74
CA GLN A 67 -22.97 14.88 -8.93
C GLN A 67 -22.76 16.31 -8.39
N GLN A 68 -21.56 16.66 -7.91
CA GLN A 68 -21.27 17.97 -7.29
C GLN A 68 -20.06 18.64 -7.93
N THR A 69 -20.27 19.83 -8.50
CA THR A 69 -19.20 20.68 -9.04
C THR A 69 -18.24 21.17 -7.95
N LYS A 70 -18.78 21.49 -6.76
CA LYS A 70 -18.00 21.92 -5.60
C LYS A 70 -17.33 20.71 -4.93
N THR A 71 -16.04 20.85 -4.66
CA THR A 71 -15.23 19.84 -3.96
C THR A 71 -15.16 20.19 -2.47
N GLN A 72 -15.36 19.21 -1.59
CA GLN A 72 -15.44 19.39 -0.14
C GLN A 72 -14.09 19.16 0.55
N LYS A 73 -13.88 19.78 1.71
CA LYS A 73 -12.73 19.55 2.60
C LYS A 73 -13.19 18.75 3.82
N GLN A 74 -12.65 17.56 4.00
CA GLN A 74 -12.85 16.76 5.22
C GLN A 74 -11.58 16.82 6.07
N VAL A 75 -11.71 16.96 7.38
CA VAL A 75 -10.60 16.85 8.34
C VAL A 75 -10.94 15.69 9.27
N VAL A 76 -9.96 14.82 9.53
CA VAL A 76 -10.08 13.70 10.46
C VAL A 76 -8.92 13.76 11.45
N ARG A 77 -9.22 13.78 12.75
CA ARG A 77 -8.21 13.83 13.83
C ARG A 77 -8.39 12.66 14.79
N VAL A 78 -7.32 11.94 15.09
CA VAL A 78 -7.31 10.95 16.19
C VAL A 78 -7.21 11.71 17.51
N ILE A 79 -8.34 11.85 18.21
CA ILE A 79 -8.49 12.73 19.38
C ILE A 79 -8.11 12.07 20.72
N ARG A 80 -8.21 10.74 20.86
CA ARG A 80 -7.85 10.02 22.09
C ARG A 80 -7.59 8.54 21.88
N GLN A 81 -6.93 7.90 22.85
CA GLN A 81 -6.76 6.46 22.97
C GLN A 81 -7.50 5.95 24.22
N LYS A 82 -8.07 4.74 24.19
CA LYS A 82 -8.55 3.98 25.37
C LYS A 82 -8.21 2.51 25.18
N GLY A 83 -7.27 1.98 25.96
CA GLY A 83 -6.69 0.66 25.72
C GLY A 83 -6.02 0.60 24.34
N GLN A 84 -6.34 -0.42 23.55
CA GLN A 84 -5.83 -0.58 22.17
C GLN A 84 -6.56 0.28 21.12
N ARG A 85 -7.67 0.94 21.50
CA ARG A 85 -8.54 1.68 20.58
C ARG A 85 -8.17 3.16 20.50
N PHE A 86 -7.94 3.63 19.28
CA PHE A 86 -7.74 5.04 18.94
C PHE A 86 -9.02 5.58 18.33
N PHE A 87 -9.52 6.72 18.81
CA PHE A 87 -10.81 7.30 18.43
C PHE A 87 -10.60 8.60 17.67
N ASP A 88 -11.43 8.86 16.66
CA ASP A 88 -11.38 10.10 15.88
C ASP A 88 -12.56 11.04 16.13
N ASP A 89 -12.44 12.27 15.62
CA ASP A 89 -13.50 13.30 15.61
C ASP A 89 -14.71 12.93 14.72
N GLN A 90 -14.59 11.91 13.86
CA GLN A 90 -15.67 11.35 13.04
C GLN A 90 -16.42 10.20 13.74
N LYS A 91 -16.25 10.05 15.07
CA LYS A 91 -16.85 9.00 15.92
C LYS A 91 -16.48 7.57 15.51
N GLN A 92 -15.42 7.39 14.72
CA GLN A 92 -14.82 6.08 14.46
C GLN A 92 -13.90 5.69 15.62
N PHE A 93 -13.57 4.40 15.67
CA PHE A 93 -12.36 3.95 16.35
C PHE A 93 -11.57 3.02 15.43
N TYR A 94 -10.27 2.92 15.70
CA TYR A 94 -9.31 2.07 15.02
C TYR A 94 -8.58 1.22 16.06
N GLU A 95 -8.34 -0.05 15.73
CA GLU A 95 -7.69 -1.02 16.61
C GLU A 95 -6.86 -1.99 15.76
N TYR A 96 -5.71 -2.41 16.28
CA TYR A 96 -4.97 -3.55 15.71
C TYR A 96 -5.32 -4.82 16.49
N ASP A 97 -5.40 -5.93 15.78
CA ASP A 97 -5.51 -7.27 16.34
C ASP A 97 -4.61 -8.24 15.57
N SER A 98 -4.64 -9.53 15.93
CA SER A 98 -3.89 -10.59 15.24
C SER A 98 -4.28 -10.78 13.78
N TYR A 99 -5.41 -10.21 13.33
CA TYR A 99 -5.90 -10.30 11.97
C TYR A 99 -5.69 -9.03 11.14
N GLY A 100 -5.30 -7.89 11.72
CA GLY A 100 -4.94 -6.70 10.95
C GLY A 100 -5.24 -5.37 11.64
N LEU A 101 -5.71 -4.41 10.84
CA LEU A 101 -6.27 -3.14 11.28
C LEU A 101 -7.77 -3.14 11.02
N ARG A 102 -8.54 -2.87 12.06
CA ARG A 102 -9.99 -2.74 11.99
C ARG A 102 -10.48 -1.34 12.39
N SER A 103 -11.66 -0.99 11.90
CA SER A 103 -12.49 0.07 12.47
C SER A 103 -13.58 -0.53 13.38
N ASN A 104 -14.54 0.30 13.78
CA ASN A 104 -15.83 -0.09 14.33
C ASN A 104 -16.49 -1.28 13.60
N ARG A 105 -16.83 -1.17 12.31
CA ARG A 105 -17.64 -2.15 11.56
C ARG A 105 -16.86 -3.13 10.67
N ARG A 106 -15.64 -2.81 10.26
CA ARG A 106 -14.90 -3.59 9.23
C ARG A 106 -13.40 -3.66 9.44
N TYR A 107 -12.75 -4.65 8.84
CA TYR A 107 -11.30 -4.63 8.63
C TYR A 107 -10.98 -3.67 7.48
N LEU A 108 -10.01 -2.78 7.70
CA LEU A 108 -9.49 -1.84 6.69
C LEU A 108 -8.30 -2.47 5.94
N LEU A 109 -7.47 -3.20 6.68
CA LEU A 109 -6.38 -4.03 6.19
C LEU A 109 -6.41 -5.34 6.96
N LYS A 110 -6.51 -6.48 6.27
CA LYS A 110 -6.47 -7.82 6.90
C LYS A 110 -5.21 -8.58 6.50
N TYR A 111 -4.58 -9.25 7.46
CA TYR A 111 -3.42 -10.11 7.24
C TYR A 111 -3.77 -11.40 6.48
N PRO A 112 -2.81 -11.98 5.74
CA PRO A 112 -1.49 -11.40 5.41
C PRO A 112 -1.62 -10.28 4.37
N LEU A 113 -0.82 -9.20 4.49
CA LEU A 113 -0.83 -8.10 3.52
C LEU A 113 -0.13 -8.52 2.21
N ARG A 114 -0.87 -9.24 1.37
CA ARG A 114 -0.46 -9.73 0.05
C ARG A 114 -1.64 -9.71 -0.91
N VAL A 115 -1.35 -9.61 -2.21
CA VAL A 115 -2.39 -9.70 -3.26
C VAL A 115 -3.17 -11.02 -3.12
N GLY A 116 -4.48 -10.93 -3.23
CA GLY A 116 -5.40 -12.08 -3.15
C GLY A 116 -5.95 -12.38 -1.74
N THR A 117 -5.43 -11.77 -0.67
CA THR A 117 -6.04 -11.83 0.67
C THR A 117 -7.43 -11.20 0.64
N ARG A 118 -8.44 -11.92 1.14
CA ARG A 118 -9.87 -11.60 1.03
C ARG A 118 -10.54 -11.56 2.40
N TRP A 119 -11.59 -10.75 2.54
CA TRP A 119 -12.49 -10.77 3.69
C TRP A 119 -13.87 -10.23 3.34
N PHE A 120 -14.83 -10.48 4.23
CA PHE A 120 -16.15 -9.86 4.21
C PHE A 120 -16.27 -8.82 5.31
N SER A 121 -17.22 -7.90 5.20
CA SER A 121 -17.57 -6.96 6.27
C SER A 121 -19.05 -6.56 6.18
N VAL A 122 -19.74 -6.54 7.31
CA VAL A 122 -21.13 -6.09 7.39
C VAL A 122 -21.11 -4.59 7.67
N VAL A 123 -21.47 -3.78 6.67
CA VAL A 123 -21.42 -2.31 6.76
C VAL A 123 -22.74 -1.68 7.17
N GLY A 124 -23.85 -2.36 6.91
CA GLY A 124 -25.20 -1.93 7.25
C GLY A 124 -25.63 -2.21 8.69
N THR A 125 -26.89 -1.88 8.99
CA THR A 125 -27.60 -2.36 10.19
C THR A 125 -28.05 -3.83 10.01
N TYR A 126 -28.25 -4.26 8.77
CA TYR A 126 -28.71 -5.60 8.42
C TYR A 126 -27.56 -6.50 7.94
N ALA A 127 -27.56 -7.76 8.37
CA ALA A 127 -26.54 -8.76 8.01
C ALA A 127 -26.43 -9.04 6.50
N SER A 128 -27.43 -8.67 5.70
CA SER A 128 -27.45 -8.80 4.24
C SER A 128 -26.54 -7.80 3.51
N GLN A 129 -26.13 -6.70 4.15
CA GLN A 129 -25.25 -5.68 3.53
C GLN A 129 -23.77 -6.06 3.69
N VAL A 130 -23.36 -7.06 2.90
CA VAL A 130 -22.02 -7.67 2.93
C VAL A 130 -21.09 -7.08 1.87
N GLU A 131 -20.15 -6.27 2.34
CA GLU A 131 -19.02 -5.73 1.58
C GLU A 131 -17.95 -6.82 1.37
N ARG A 132 -17.55 -7.07 0.12
CA ARG A 132 -16.53 -8.06 -0.27
C ARG A 132 -15.20 -7.36 -0.54
N ASN A 133 -14.17 -7.66 0.24
CA ASN A 133 -12.87 -7.01 0.16
C ASN A 133 -11.76 -7.95 -0.31
N VAL A 134 -10.80 -7.39 -1.07
CA VAL A 134 -9.60 -8.09 -1.52
C VAL A 134 -8.42 -7.14 -1.69
N ILE A 135 -7.24 -7.50 -1.20
CA ILE A 135 -5.99 -6.78 -1.55
C ILE A 135 -5.66 -7.08 -3.02
N VAL A 136 -5.60 -6.04 -3.85
CA VAL A 136 -5.30 -6.13 -5.29
C VAL A 136 -3.90 -5.61 -5.66
N GLY A 137 -3.23 -4.91 -4.74
CA GLY A 137 -1.84 -4.47 -4.91
C GLY A 137 -1.16 -4.26 -3.55
N VAL A 138 0.16 -4.48 -3.51
CA VAL A 138 0.99 -4.23 -2.30
C VAL A 138 2.27 -3.44 -2.57
N ASN A 139 2.49 -3.02 -3.82
CA ASN A 139 3.59 -2.14 -4.22
C ASN A 139 3.09 -1.04 -5.19
N SER A 140 1.89 -0.50 -4.93
CA SER A 140 1.30 0.52 -5.83
C SER A 140 1.92 1.90 -5.62
N ARG A 141 2.08 2.64 -6.72
CA ARG A 141 2.43 4.06 -6.72
C ARG A 141 1.17 4.90 -6.87
N ILE A 142 0.99 5.92 -6.02
CA ILE A 142 -0.11 6.90 -6.14
C ILE A 142 0.42 8.32 -6.07
N SER A 143 -0.31 9.25 -6.69
CA SER A 143 -0.16 10.69 -6.48
C SER A 143 -1.45 11.27 -5.88
N THR A 144 -1.25 12.21 -4.94
CA THR A 144 -2.27 12.96 -4.21
C THR A 144 -1.77 14.40 -4.01
N PRO A 145 -2.62 15.36 -3.64
CA PRO A 145 -2.16 16.71 -3.30
C PRO A 145 -1.18 16.78 -2.10
N ALA A 146 -1.15 15.76 -1.23
CA ALA A 146 -0.15 15.61 -0.16
C ALA A 146 1.21 15.05 -0.63
N GLY A 147 1.35 14.72 -1.93
CA GLY A 147 2.56 14.17 -2.53
C GLY A 147 2.37 12.80 -3.18
N VAL A 148 3.49 12.22 -3.59
CA VAL A 148 3.59 10.88 -4.20
C VAL A 148 3.93 9.85 -3.13
N TYR A 149 3.22 8.72 -3.15
CA TYR A 149 3.47 7.60 -2.23
C TYR A 149 3.76 6.32 -3.02
N GLU A 150 4.91 5.72 -2.71
CA GLU A 150 5.34 4.42 -3.22
C GLU A 150 4.92 3.28 -2.28
N ARG A 151 4.98 2.05 -2.80
CA ARG A 151 4.78 0.80 -2.04
C ARG A 151 3.40 0.65 -1.36
N CYS A 152 2.37 1.35 -1.82
CA CYS A 152 1.04 1.36 -1.22
C CYS A 152 0.32 0.00 -1.28
N ILE A 153 -0.43 -0.33 -0.22
CA ILE A 153 -1.46 -1.39 -0.28
C ILE A 153 -2.70 -0.83 -0.97
N VAL A 154 -3.28 -1.62 -1.87
CA VAL A 154 -4.56 -1.30 -2.54
C VAL A 154 -5.58 -2.38 -2.20
N VAL A 155 -6.66 -1.98 -1.54
CA VAL A 155 -7.82 -2.83 -1.24
C VAL A 155 -8.94 -2.48 -2.22
N ARG A 156 -9.44 -3.48 -2.93
CA ARG A 156 -10.67 -3.38 -3.70
C ARG A 156 -11.84 -3.90 -2.87
N SER A 157 -12.83 -3.05 -2.70
CA SER A 157 -14.09 -3.30 -2.01
C SER A 157 -15.21 -3.42 -3.05
N GLN A 158 -16.19 -4.30 -2.82
CA GLN A 158 -17.39 -4.44 -3.62
C GLN A 158 -18.62 -4.62 -2.73
N ASP A 159 -19.56 -3.69 -2.79
CA ASP A 159 -20.84 -3.73 -2.07
C ASP A 159 -22.01 -3.88 -3.05
N SER A 160 -22.98 -4.73 -2.71
CA SER A 160 -24.11 -5.07 -3.58
C SER A 160 -25.28 -4.13 -3.35
N GLN A 161 -25.63 -3.32 -4.35
CA GLN A 161 -26.73 -2.37 -4.30
C GLN A 161 -28.04 -2.96 -4.87
N GLY A 162 -28.16 -4.30 -4.85
CA GLY A 162 -29.29 -5.04 -5.42
C GLY A 162 -29.48 -4.72 -6.91
N LYS A 163 -30.72 -4.41 -7.31
CA LYS A 163 -31.07 -4.03 -8.70
C LYS A 163 -30.30 -2.80 -9.23
N ARG A 164 -29.65 -1.99 -8.37
CA ARG A 164 -28.85 -0.84 -8.79
C ARG A 164 -27.45 -1.21 -9.31
N GLY A 165 -26.98 -2.44 -9.06
CA GLY A 165 -25.65 -2.91 -9.46
C GLY A 165 -24.66 -3.07 -8.29
N VAL A 166 -23.36 -2.99 -8.56
CA VAL A 166 -22.28 -3.17 -7.57
C VAL A 166 -21.48 -1.89 -7.40
N LEU A 167 -21.39 -1.37 -6.18
CA LEU A 167 -20.50 -0.28 -5.83
C LEU A 167 -19.09 -0.83 -5.61
N GLU A 168 -18.15 -0.52 -6.49
CA GLU A 168 -16.74 -0.90 -6.38
C GLU A 168 -15.90 0.28 -5.89
N GLY A 169 -15.16 0.08 -4.79
CA GLY A 169 -14.24 1.07 -4.23
C GLY A 169 -12.79 0.60 -4.24
N MET A 170 -11.86 1.52 -4.52
CA MET A 170 -10.41 1.26 -4.55
C MET A 170 -9.72 2.13 -3.50
N PHE A 171 -9.35 1.51 -2.37
CA PHE A 171 -8.79 2.16 -1.18
C PHE A 171 -7.27 1.97 -1.14
N HIS A 172 -6.51 3.06 -1.17
CA HIS A 172 -5.05 3.06 -1.23
C HIS A 172 -4.46 3.54 0.09
N PHE A 173 -3.66 2.69 0.72
CA PHE A 173 -3.01 2.93 2.01
C PHE A 173 -1.52 3.20 1.81
N ALA A 174 -1.07 4.40 2.17
CA ALA A 174 0.29 4.86 2.00
C ALA A 174 1.16 4.58 3.24
N PRO A 175 2.41 4.09 3.08
CA PRO A 175 3.33 3.84 4.18
C PRO A 175 3.46 5.05 5.12
N GLY A 176 3.40 4.80 6.43
CA GLY A 176 3.54 5.83 7.47
C GLY A 176 2.39 6.84 7.57
N VAL A 177 1.34 6.74 6.75
CA VAL A 177 0.28 7.77 6.64
C VAL A 177 -1.11 7.22 6.90
N GLY A 178 -1.50 6.09 6.32
CA GLY A 178 -2.88 5.60 6.34
C GLY A 178 -3.58 5.70 4.99
N LEU A 179 -4.90 5.80 5.02
CA LEU A 179 -5.71 5.93 3.80
C LEU A 179 -5.37 7.26 3.09
N ALA A 180 -4.82 7.17 1.88
CA ALA A 180 -4.34 8.33 1.11
C ALA A 180 -5.21 8.64 -0.11
N LYS A 181 -5.84 7.63 -0.71
CA LYS A 181 -6.72 7.81 -1.89
C LYS A 181 -7.84 6.79 -1.95
N VAL A 182 -9.06 7.25 -2.23
CA VAL A 182 -10.21 6.42 -2.59
C VAL A 182 -10.79 6.88 -3.92
N SER A 183 -11.18 5.94 -4.77
CA SER A 183 -12.11 6.17 -5.87
C SER A 183 -13.22 5.12 -5.82
N THR A 184 -14.46 5.52 -6.13
CA THR A 184 -15.61 4.63 -6.19
C THR A 184 -16.34 4.75 -7.53
N VAL A 185 -16.82 3.61 -8.03
CA VAL A 185 -17.67 3.52 -9.24
C VAL A 185 -18.85 2.59 -8.98
N LEU A 186 -20.02 2.96 -9.48
CA LEU A 186 -21.15 2.05 -9.61
C LEU A 186 -20.99 1.27 -10.92
N LYS A 187 -20.95 -0.06 -10.83
CA LYS A 187 -21.01 -0.99 -11.96
C LYS A 187 -22.45 -1.42 -12.16
N THR A 188 -23.07 -1.01 -13.27
CA THR A 188 -24.46 -1.34 -13.59
C THR A 188 -24.67 -1.38 -15.09
N GLN A 189 -25.42 -2.37 -15.60
CA GLN A 189 -25.75 -2.52 -17.03
C GLN A 189 -24.52 -2.36 -17.97
N GLY A 190 -23.39 -3.01 -17.62
CA GLY A 190 -22.11 -2.92 -18.34
C GLY A 190 -21.34 -1.60 -18.16
N ARG A 191 -21.99 -0.52 -17.69
CA ARG A 191 -21.41 0.80 -17.49
C ARG A 191 -20.64 0.90 -16.16
N ARG A 192 -19.63 1.78 -16.12
CA ARG A 192 -18.91 2.20 -14.91
C ARG A 192 -19.16 3.68 -14.65
N ILE A 193 -19.98 4.01 -13.66
CA ILE A 193 -20.36 5.39 -13.34
C ILE A 193 -19.56 5.85 -12.11
N PRO A 194 -18.65 6.84 -12.21
CA PRO A 194 -17.99 7.42 -11.04
C PRO A 194 -18.99 7.88 -9.98
N GLN A 195 -18.69 7.70 -8.69
CA GLN A 195 -19.59 8.09 -7.60
C GLN A 195 -18.94 9.15 -6.70
N TRP A 196 -17.76 8.87 -6.15
CA TRP A 196 -16.95 9.86 -5.46
C TRP A 196 -15.46 9.50 -5.42
N THR A 197 -14.63 10.50 -5.15
CA THR A 197 -13.21 10.34 -4.82
C THR A 197 -12.86 11.05 -3.51
N LEU A 198 -11.82 10.54 -2.85
CA LEU A 198 -11.18 11.15 -1.69
C LEU A 198 -9.67 11.13 -1.92
N GLU A 199 -8.99 12.25 -1.71
CA GLU A 199 -7.54 12.38 -1.87
C GLU A 199 -6.95 13.12 -0.67
N LEU A 200 -5.82 12.64 -0.14
CA LEU A 200 -5.08 13.29 0.93
C LEU A 200 -4.47 14.61 0.46
N VAL A 201 -4.70 15.67 1.22
CA VAL A 201 -4.17 17.03 1.00
C VAL A 201 -3.03 17.35 1.96
N SER A 202 -3.14 16.92 3.22
CA SER A 202 -2.01 16.92 4.15
C SER A 202 -2.17 15.83 5.21
N PHE A 203 -1.04 15.40 5.77
CA PHE A 203 -0.98 14.58 6.97
C PHE A 203 -0.03 15.24 7.97
N GLU A 204 -0.52 15.46 9.18
CA GLU A 204 0.28 15.88 10.33
C GLU A 204 0.28 14.71 11.32
N ALA A 205 1.45 14.17 11.62
CA ALA A 205 1.60 13.03 12.51
C ALA A 205 1.39 13.43 13.98
N GLY A 206 0.60 12.66 14.71
CA GLY A 206 0.36 12.87 16.13
C GLY A 206 1.58 12.57 16.99
N LYS A 207 1.56 13.09 18.23
CA LYS A 207 2.50 12.64 19.25
C LYS A 207 2.24 11.15 19.49
N GLY A 208 3.29 10.34 19.42
CA GLY A 208 3.18 8.89 19.64
C GLY A 208 2.46 8.61 20.96
N GLY A 209 1.60 7.59 20.98
CA GLY A 209 0.83 7.17 22.15
C GLY A 209 1.71 6.54 23.23
N GLY A 210 2.64 7.31 23.79
CA GLY A 210 3.36 6.96 24.99
C GLY A 210 2.35 6.80 26.12
N THR A 211 2.30 5.60 26.69
CA THR A 211 1.53 5.35 27.90
C THR A 211 2.02 6.30 29.00
N ASN A 212 1.08 6.99 29.67
CA ASN A 212 1.39 7.67 30.92
C ASN A 212 1.80 6.61 31.95
N SER A 213 3.11 6.33 32.04
CA SER A 213 3.71 5.82 33.26
C SER A 213 3.31 6.79 34.36
N LYS A 214 2.57 6.32 35.35
CA LYS A 214 2.20 7.13 36.51
C LYS A 214 3.50 7.72 37.07
N LYS A 215 3.55 9.05 37.28
CA LYS A 215 4.47 9.60 38.28
C LYS A 215 4.01 9.02 39.62
N VAL A 216 4.64 7.92 40.03
CA VAL A 216 4.57 7.46 41.42
C VAL A 216 5.44 8.45 42.19
N SER A 217 4.79 9.44 42.81
CA SER A 217 5.44 10.31 43.79
C SER A 217 5.75 9.47 45.02
N LEU A 218 6.96 8.91 45.08
CA LEU A 218 7.54 8.48 46.34
C LEU A 218 7.84 9.75 47.15
N ALA A 219 6.97 10.02 48.12
CA ALA A 219 7.16 11.07 49.09
C ALA A 219 7.78 10.46 50.35
N ARG A 220 9.05 10.78 50.59
CA ARG A 220 9.72 10.90 51.89
C ARG A 220 11.09 11.53 51.65
#